data_AF-A0ABD7DBK3-F1
#
_entry.id   AF-A0ABD7DBK3-F1
#
_cell.length_a   1.000
_cell.length_b   1.000
_cell.length_c   1.000
_cell.angle_alpha   90.00
_cell.angle_beta   90.00
_cell.angle_gamma   90.00
#
_symmetry.space_group_name_H-M   'P 1'
#
loop_
_entity.id
_entity.type
_entity.pdbx_description
1 polymer ?
#
loop_
_entity_poly.entity_id
_entity_poly.type
_entity_poly.pdbx_seq_one_letter_code
_entity_poly.pdbx_strand_id
1 'polypeptide(L)'
;MAVSAADGQVVFSAGQIRKRIGGGDALRLLLPIASAMDGRRTIGDLAEATDLPYEAVAQAVALLVKQGLVLSGEASSPSPLAAGVVDYLELNAGTSASFRDASEVLQRLSRCAVLIVAPPSHTEAIRDDLAMSGVGAVHSASTPAGVGNEVLDSLREAAGSLVVLYGPPRPIDGTDDFTDDCAARDIAVLHYAAHQGQVDLGPLVHPRAMPCGRCFTSGYLAEFGSEQPAPADTATESVAAGLVVGEALAYLADIDNTRTSQTLVRWTLPDSTVVRYAVAAEAGCTRCATTSRRSGEHATVLEAYEDIVAADPLADRPQLPVTASREKRLTALGKERESFATAPVIPLPPAANSVTPTGDGVPAASEAGPSGTEGSADTAFVADLAAMVAGRRGDGELLRWTASGGNLASVELYLMCADTVSGLPAHTLLKYDDIAHQLLVTRRTHGPALWRSILDATGTSDSPDVVLVVVGALWRLKLKYSTFALRLGHLDAGCALAQLHAVATDGGARLTVNDRWQPTLPTLLELKEGEQVMAVAGLWTPRSARCH
;
A
#
# COMPACT_ATOMS: atom_id res chain seq x y z
N MET A 1 18.17 3.58 -26.77
CA MET A 1 17.98 4.06 -28.16
C MET A 1 17.12 5.33 -28.15
N ALA A 2 17.53 6.38 -28.86
CA ALA A 2 16.75 7.60 -29.01
C ALA A 2 16.42 7.83 -30.49
N VAL A 3 15.17 8.13 -30.82
CA VAL A 3 14.71 8.40 -32.19
C VAL A 3 13.86 9.67 -32.23
N SER A 4 13.96 10.40 -33.33
CA SER A 4 13.05 11.51 -33.62
C SER A 4 11.63 10.97 -33.87
N ALA A 5 10.62 11.68 -33.35
CA ALA A 5 9.21 11.44 -33.62
C ALA A 5 8.57 12.68 -34.27
N ALA A 6 7.36 12.53 -34.82
CA ALA A 6 6.59 13.65 -35.35
C ALA A 6 6.41 14.75 -34.27
N ASP A 7 6.36 16.00 -34.72
CA ASP A 7 6.10 17.20 -33.89
C ASP A 7 7.25 17.65 -32.96
N GLY A 8 8.51 17.42 -33.35
CA GLY A 8 9.65 18.03 -32.64
C GLY A 8 10.10 17.26 -31.38
N GLN A 9 9.76 15.98 -31.28
CA GLN A 9 9.91 15.19 -30.06
C GLN A 9 10.99 14.11 -30.18
N VAL A 10 11.58 13.72 -29.05
CA VAL A 10 12.51 12.58 -28.96
C VAL A 10 11.86 11.45 -28.19
N VAL A 11 11.86 10.26 -28.78
CA VAL A 11 11.42 9.02 -28.13
C VAL A 11 12.64 8.22 -27.70
N PHE A 12 12.71 7.95 -26.41
CA PHE A 12 13.70 7.07 -25.81
C PHE A 12 13.08 5.69 -25.59
N SER A 13 13.78 4.66 -26.03
CA SER A 13 13.46 3.25 -25.81
C SER A 13 14.68 2.56 -25.18
N ALA A 14 14.51 2.05 -23.96
CA ALA A 14 15.49 1.23 -23.25
C ALA A 14 14.74 0.10 -22.51
N GLY A 15 14.93 -1.15 -22.95
CA GLY A 15 14.15 -2.28 -22.44
C GLY A 15 12.64 -2.08 -22.57
N GLN A 16 11.92 -2.15 -21.44
CA GLN A 16 10.47 -1.90 -21.34
C GLN A 16 10.12 -0.41 -21.19
N ILE A 17 11.11 0.47 -21.01
CA ILE A 17 10.90 1.91 -20.81
C ILE A 17 10.80 2.59 -22.17
N ARG A 18 9.63 3.16 -22.44
CA ARG A 18 9.41 4.07 -23.57
C ARG A 18 8.98 5.44 -23.06
N LYS A 19 9.83 6.44 -23.26
CA LYS A 19 9.57 7.83 -22.83
C LYS A 19 9.59 8.76 -24.03
N ARG A 20 8.66 9.71 -24.03
CA ARG A 20 8.58 10.76 -25.06
C ARG A 20 8.84 12.09 -24.40
N ILE A 21 9.88 12.78 -24.84
CA ILE A 21 10.25 14.11 -24.35
C ILE A 21 10.06 15.11 -25.49
N GLY A 22 9.24 16.12 -25.24
CA GLY A 22 8.94 17.20 -26.19
C GLY A 22 9.44 18.55 -25.69
N GLY A 23 9.45 19.54 -26.59
CA GLY A 23 9.91 20.91 -26.34
C GLY A 23 10.71 21.43 -27.54
N GLY A 24 10.71 22.75 -27.76
CA GLY A 24 11.34 23.36 -28.95
C GLY A 24 12.82 23.01 -29.15
N ASP A 25 13.55 22.77 -28.05
CA ASP A 25 14.97 22.40 -28.07
C ASP A 25 15.22 20.89 -27.88
N ALA A 26 14.19 20.05 -27.66
CA ALA A 26 14.38 18.64 -27.32
C ALA A 26 15.11 17.87 -28.42
N LEU A 27 14.74 18.06 -29.69
CA LEU A 27 15.46 17.44 -30.82
C LEU A 27 16.88 17.98 -30.99
N ARG A 28 17.09 19.29 -30.78
CA ARG A 28 18.39 19.93 -30.98
C ARG A 28 19.39 19.54 -29.91
N LEU A 29 18.90 19.27 -28.70
CA LEU A 29 19.74 19.10 -27.52
C LEU A 29 19.78 17.63 -27.05
N LEU A 30 18.64 16.96 -26.90
CA LEU A 30 18.60 15.61 -26.33
C LEU A 30 19.01 14.53 -27.33
N LEU A 31 18.67 14.66 -28.61
CA LEU A 31 19.00 13.63 -29.61
C LEU A 31 20.52 13.50 -29.84
N PRO A 32 21.28 14.60 -30.07
CA PRO A 32 22.74 14.50 -30.22
C PRO A 32 23.44 13.96 -28.97
N ILE A 33 23.03 14.42 -27.78
CA ILE A 33 23.56 13.93 -26.50
C ILE A 33 23.30 12.44 -26.38
N ALA A 34 22.05 11.99 -26.56
CA ALA A 34 21.69 10.57 -26.44
C ALA A 34 22.41 9.68 -27.46
N SER A 35 22.63 10.17 -28.68
CA SER A 35 23.41 9.46 -29.71
C SER A 35 24.90 9.34 -29.37
N ALA A 36 25.44 10.28 -28.58
CA ALA A 36 26.83 10.26 -28.15
C ALA A 36 27.07 9.45 -26.87
N MET A 37 26.02 9.06 -26.13
CA MET A 37 26.12 8.28 -24.90
C MET A 37 26.39 6.80 -25.21
N ASP A 38 27.67 6.44 -25.29
CA ASP A 38 28.18 5.09 -25.55
C ASP A 38 28.61 4.34 -24.27
N GLY A 39 28.35 4.93 -23.09
CA GLY A 39 28.73 4.37 -21.79
C GLY A 39 30.18 4.65 -21.36
N ARG A 40 30.99 5.34 -22.18
CA ARG A 40 32.41 5.61 -21.90
C ARG A 40 32.76 7.09 -21.75
N ARG A 41 31.79 7.97 -22.01
CA ARG A 41 31.99 9.42 -22.03
C ARG A 41 31.50 10.08 -20.76
N THR A 42 32.30 10.99 -20.22
CA THR A 42 31.91 11.92 -19.16
C THR A 42 31.05 13.06 -19.72
N ILE A 43 30.45 13.88 -18.85
CA ILE A 43 29.70 15.07 -19.26
C ILE A 43 30.58 16.03 -20.08
N GLY A 44 31.87 16.14 -19.76
CA GLY A 44 32.83 16.94 -20.53
C GLY A 44 33.03 16.40 -21.94
N ASP A 45 33.28 15.09 -22.05
CA ASP A 45 33.45 14.42 -23.35
C ASP A 45 32.20 14.52 -24.23
N LEU A 46 31.00 14.50 -23.62
CA LEU A 46 29.73 14.70 -24.32
C LEU A 46 29.57 16.15 -24.82
N ALA A 47 29.98 17.14 -24.03
CA ALA A 47 29.95 18.55 -24.42
C ALA A 47 30.86 18.81 -25.62
N GLU A 48 32.09 18.28 -25.59
CA GLU A 48 33.03 18.36 -26.72
C GLU A 48 32.51 17.64 -27.96
N ALA A 49 31.97 16.43 -27.81
CA ALA A 49 31.49 15.63 -28.93
C ALA A 49 30.23 16.19 -29.61
N THR A 50 29.43 16.96 -28.88
CA THR A 50 28.17 17.54 -29.39
C THR A 50 28.28 19.02 -29.75
N ASP A 51 29.43 19.66 -29.47
CA ASP A 51 29.65 21.10 -29.59
C ASP A 51 28.58 21.92 -28.83
N LEU A 52 28.19 21.43 -27.64
CA LEU A 52 27.20 22.05 -26.78
C LEU A 52 27.84 22.59 -25.49
N PRO A 53 27.29 23.68 -24.89
CA PRO A 53 27.79 24.19 -23.62
C PRO A 53 27.69 23.12 -22.51
N TYR A 54 28.73 23.00 -21.69
CA TYR A 54 28.79 22.03 -20.58
C TYR A 54 27.54 22.06 -19.70
N GLU A 55 27.09 23.25 -19.27
CA GLU A 55 25.90 23.38 -18.42
C GLU A 55 24.63 22.83 -19.08
N ALA A 56 24.48 23.02 -20.39
CA ALA A 56 23.34 22.53 -21.14
C ALA A 56 23.35 20.99 -21.24
N VAL A 57 24.53 20.40 -21.45
CA VAL A 57 24.71 18.93 -21.44
C VAL A 57 24.48 18.37 -20.04
N ALA A 58 25.04 19.00 -19.00
CA ALA A 58 24.85 18.58 -17.62
C ALA A 58 23.36 18.59 -17.21
N GLN A 59 22.62 19.64 -17.56
CA GLN A 59 21.18 19.72 -17.29
C GLN A 59 20.37 18.67 -18.07
N ALA A 60 20.72 18.40 -19.33
CA ALA A 60 20.08 17.35 -20.11
C ALA A 60 20.36 15.95 -19.56
N VAL A 61 21.61 15.65 -19.23
CA VAL A 61 21.97 14.36 -18.62
C VAL A 61 21.26 14.21 -17.28
N ALA A 62 21.22 15.24 -16.44
CA ALA A 62 20.46 15.22 -15.18
C ALA A 62 18.95 14.98 -15.40
N LEU A 63 18.36 15.57 -16.44
CA LEU A 63 16.98 15.30 -16.83
C LEU A 63 16.80 13.83 -17.24
N LEU A 64 17.68 13.28 -18.08
CA LEU A 64 17.59 11.90 -18.55
C LEU A 64 17.81 10.90 -17.41
N VAL A 65 18.76 11.14 -16.50
CA VAL A 65 18.95 10.38 -15.25
C VAL A 65 17.67 10.40 -14.42
N LYS A 66 17.08 11.59 -14.21
CA LYS A 66 15.81 11.73 -13.48
C LYS A 66 14.64 10.98 -14.13
N GLN A 67 14.70 10.73 -15.44
CA GLN A 67 13.71 9.95 -16.18
C GLN A 67 14.03 8.44 -16.24
N GLY A 68 15.14 7.99 -15.64
CA GLY A 68 15.61 6.60 -15.70
C GLY A 68 16.09 6.18 -17.08
N LEU A 69 16.62 7.12 -17.88
CA LEU A 69 17.04 6.90 -19.27
C LEU A 69 18.55 6.83 -19.44
N VAL A 70 19.31 7.08 -18.37
CA VAL A 70 20.77 7.01 -18.32
C VAL A 70 21.12 6.00 -17.26
N LEU A 71 21.96 5.04 -17.64
CA LEU A 71 22.53 4.05 -16.75
C LEU A 71 23.92 4.53 -16.30
N SER A 72 24.36 4.12 -15.12
CA SER A 72 25.76 4.31 -14.72
C SER A 72 26.69 3.53 -15.67
N GLY A 73 27.97 3.93 -15.74
CA GLY A 73 28.96 3.31 -16.63
C GLY A 73 29.18 1.81 -16.38
N GLU A 74 30.05 1.16 -17.18
CA GLU A 74 30.29 -0.29 -17.15
C GLU A 74 30.36 -0.88 -15.72
N ALA A 75 29.33 -1.63 -15.34
CA ALA A 75 29.28 -2.32 -14.07
C ALA A 75 30.32 -3.45 -14.06
N SER A 76 31.32 -3.33 -13.19
CA SER A 76 32.37 -4.34 -13.06
C SER A 76 31.92 -5.43 -12.09
N SER A 77 31.89 -6.67 -12.56
CA SER A 77 31.65 -7.86 -11.73
C SER A 77 32.92 -8.73 -11.68
N PRO A 78 33.27 -9.31 -10.52
CA PRO A 78 34.38 -10.24 -10.41
C PRO A 78 34.15 -11.56 -11.17
N SER A 79 32.90 -11.89 -11.47
CA SER A 79 32.49 -13.11 -12.18
C SER A 79 31.67 -12.79 -13.44
N PRO A 80 31.68 -13.65 -14.47
CA PRO A 80 30.82 -13.50 -15.63
C PRO A 80 29.34 -13.47 -15.23
N LEU A 81 28.60 -12.49 -15.76
CA LEU A 81 27.16 -12.36 -15.53
C LEU A 81 26.36 -12.93 -16.71
N ALA A 82 25.16 -13.43 -16.44
CA ALA A 82 24.23 -13.80 -17.49
C ALA A 82 23.78 -12.56 -18.28
N ALA A 83 23.44 -12.78 -19.56
CA ALA A 83 22.95 -11.72 -20.42
C ALA A 83 21.68 -11.09 -19.83
N GLY A 84 21.64 -9.75 -19.79
CA GLY A 84 20.49 -8.99 -19.30
C GLY A 84 20.39 -8.82 -17.77
N VAL A 85 21.30 -9.40 -16.97
CA VAL A 85 21.32 -9.19 -15.51
C VAL A 85 21.56 -7.72 -15.18
N VAL A 86 22.55 -7.09 -15.81
CA VAL A 86 22.83 -5.65 -15.60
C VAL A 86 21.62 -4.81 -16.00
N ASP A 87 20.99 -5.11 -17.13
CA ASP A 87 19.77 -4.41 -17.58
C ASP A 87 18.63 -4.57 -16.57
N TYR A 88 18.44 -5.78 -16.02
CA TYR A 88 17.46 -6.05 -14.98
C TYR A 88 17.74 -5.24 -13.71
N LEU A 89 18.99 -5.24 -13.24
CA LEU A 89 19.38 -4.50 -12.04
C LEU A 89 19.24 -2.99 -12.24
N GLU A 90 19.63 -2.47 -13.39
CA GLU A 90 19.46 -1.04 -13.73
C GLU A 90 17.97 -0.63 -13.75
N LEU A 91 17.10 -1.49 -14.28
CA LEU A 91 15.65 -1.25 -14.28
C LEU A 91 15.05 -1.23 -12.86
N ASN A 92 15.65 -1.95 -11.91
CA ASN A 92 15.12 -2.12 -10.56
C ASN A 92 15.95 -1.37 -9.48
N ALA A 93 17.12 -0.82 -9.81
CA ALA A 93 17.93 -0.04 -8.88
C ALA A 93 17.17 1.21 -8.42
N GLY A 94 16.40 1.85 -9.32
CA GLY A 94 15.52 2.97 -8.97
C GLY A 94 14.33 2.62 -8.06
N THR A 95 14.09 1.33 -7.81
CA THR A 95 13.14 0.84 -6.80
C THR A 95 13.81 0.35 -5.52
N SER A 96 15.13 0.53 -5.40
CA SER A 96 15.86 0.37 -4.15
C SER A 96 16.16 1.74 -3.56
N ALA A 97 15.95 1.87 -2.26
CA ALA A 97 16.37 3.06 -1.53
C ALA A 97 17.84 2.99 -1.09
N SER A 98 18.43 1.79 -1.17
CA SER A 98 19.76 1.48 -0.66
C SER A 98 20.85 1.67 -1.71
N PHE A 99 20.51 1.57 -3.00
CA PHE A 99 21.48 1.55 -4.08
C PHE A 99 21.15 2.59 -5.15
N ARG A 100 22.18 3.27 -5.65
CA ARG A 100 22.04 4.31 -6.67
C ARG A 100 21.96 3.76 -8.09
N ASP A 101 22.67 2.66 -8.34
CA ASP A 101 22.80 2.05 -9.67
C ASP A 101 23.10 0.55 -9.57
N ALA A 102 23.14 -0.14 -10.72
CA ALA A 102 23.39 -1.58 -10.75
C ALA A 102 24.80 -1.97 -10.29
N SER A 103 25.79 -1.07 -10.36
CA SER A 103 27.14 -1.37 -9.90
C SER A 103 27.18 -1.53 -8.38
N GLU A 104 26.49 -0.67 -7.64
CA GLU A 104 26.34 -0.79 -6.18
C GLU A 104 25.57 -2.06 -5.80
N VAL A 105 24.50 -2.38 -6.55
CA VAL A 105 23.74 -3.62 -6.34
C VAL A 105 24.61 -4.86 -6.59
N LEU A 106 25.40 -4.89 -7.67
CA LEU A 106 26.32 -5.99 -7.95
C LEU A 106 27.42 -6.12 -6.89
N GLN A 107 27.97 -4.99 -6.43
CA GLN A 107 28.94 -5.00 -5.33
C GLN A 107 28.31 -5.59 -4.06
N ARG A 108 27.06 -5.25 -3.76
CA ARG A 108 26.31 -5.84 -2.65
C ARG A 108 26.11 -7.34 -2.82
N LEU A 109 25.60 -7.78 -3.98
CA LEU A 109 25.33 -9.18 -4.29
C LEU A 109 26.60 -10.04 -4.24
N SER A 110 27.74 -9.51 -4.69
CA SER A 110 29.04 -10.21 -4.62
C SER A 110 29.52 -10.50 -3.20
N ARG A 111 28.90 -9.86 -2.19
CA ARG A 111 29.15 -10.07 -0.76
C ARG A 111 27.99 -10.77 -0.05
N CYS A 112 26.96 -11.18 -0.80
CA CYS A 112 25.86 -11.99 -0.29
C CYS A 112 26.21 -13.48 -0.33
N ALA A 113 25.55 -14.24 0.53
CA ALA A 113 25.61 -15.69 0.55
C ALA A 113 24.21 -16.30 0.55
N VAL A 114 24.01 -17.37 -0.22
CA VAL A 114 22.76 -18.12 -0.28
C VAL A 114 23.03 -19.59 0.02
N LEU A 115 22.19 -20.22 0.83
CA LEU A 115 22.17 -21.68 1.00
C LEU A 115 20.89 -22.26 0.43
N ILE A 116 21.02 -23.18 -0.51
CA ILE A 116 19.90 -23.93 -1.08
C ILE A 116 19.79 -25.28 -0.37
N VAL A 117 18.68 -25.49 0.32
CA VAL A 117 18.36 -26.77 0.97
C VAL A 117 17.28 -27.47 0.14
N ALA A 118 17.72 -28.30 -0.81
CA ALA A 118 16.84 -28.95 -1.78
C ALA A 118 17.47 -30.22 -2.37
N PRO A 119 16.65 -31.16 -2.92
CA PRO A 119 17.15 -32.27 -3.72
C PRO A 119 17.99 -31.78 -4.92
N PRO A 120 18.90 -32.62 -5.46
CA PRO A 120 19.74 -32.24 -6.59
C PRO A 120 18.98 -31.69 -7.81
N SER A 121 17.79 -32.23 -8.11
CA SER A 121 16.95 -31.78 -9.25
C SER A 121 16.53 -30.31 -9.18
N HIS A 122 16.44 -29.74 -7.97
CA HIS A 122 16.07 -28.35 -7.75
C HIS A 122 17.27 -27.43 -7.50
N THR A 123 18.45 -27.99 -7.23
CA THR A 123 19.60 -27.23 -6.75
C THR A 123 20.38 -26.56 -7.88
N GLU A 124 20.62 -27.28 -8.98
CA GLU A 124 21.57 -26.86 -10.01
C GLU A 124 21.15 -25.57 -10.70
N ALA A 125 19.92 -25.51 -11.23
CA ALA A 125 19.40 -24.33 -11.92
C ALA A 125 19.38 -23.08 -11.02
N ILE A 126 18.91 -23.21 -9.77
CA ILE A 126 18.84 -22.08 -8.82
C ILE A 126 20.25 -21.58 -8.50
N ARG A 127 21.19 -22.49 -8.23
CA ARG A 127 22.56 -22.14 -7.89
C ARG A 127 23.28 -21.43 -9.02
N ASP A 128 23.15 -21.97 -10.23
CA ASP A 128 23.83 -21.44 -11.40
C ASP A 128 23.27 -20.06 -11.75
N ASP A 129 21.95 -19.89 -11.72
CA ASP A 129 21.30 -18.60 -11.98
C ASP A 129 21.67 -17.54 -10.92
N LEU A 130 21.72 -17.89 -9.63
CA LEU A 130 22.14 -16.96 -8.57
C LEU A 130 23.61 -16.54 -8.76
N ALA A 131 24.50 -17.49 -9.04
CA ALA A 131 25.91 -17.20 -9.29
C ALA A 131 26.09 -16.31 -10.54
N MET A 132 25.39 -16.63 -11.62
CA MET A 132 25.40 -15.85 -12.86
C MET A 132 24.67 -14.50 -12.72
N SER A 133 23.91 -14.30 -11.65
CA SER A 133 23.30 -13.02 -11.27
C SER A 133 24.19 -12.18 -10.35
N GLY A 134 25.39 -12.66 -10.01
CA GLY A 134 26.39 -11.93 -9.23
C GLY A 134 26.37 -12.21 -7.73
N VAL A 135 25.64 -13.23 -7.25
CA VAL A 135 25.69 -13.63 -5.84
C VAL A 135 27.06 -14.23 -5.52
N GLY A 136 27.70 -13.72 -4.47
CA GLY A 136 29.10 -14.04 -4.14
C GLY A 136 29.35 -15.48 -3.73
N ALA A 137 28.49 -16.05 -2.90
CA ALA A 137 28.59 -17.43 -2.45
C ALA A 137 27.24 -18.14 -2.52
N VAL A 138 27.22 -19.32 -3.13
CA VAL A 138 26.03 -20.18 -3.16
C VAL A 138 26.40 -21.58 -2.68
N HIS A 139 25.89 -21.94 -1.51
CA HIS A 139 26.04 -23.24 -0.87
C HIS A 139 24.82 -24.11 -1.16
N SER A 140 24.97 -25.43 -1.06
CA SER A 140 23.85 -26.34 -1.19
C SER A 140 23.94 -27.52 -0.21
N ALA A 141 22.78 -28.00 0.20
CA ALA A 141 22.61 -29.22 0.99
C ALA A 141 21.32 -29.91 0.54
N SER A 142 21.26 -31.25 0.61
CA SER A 142 20.05 -31.97 0.21
C SER A 142 18.92 -31.93 1.25
N THR A 143 19.27 -31.77 2.52
CA THR A 143 18.32 -31.74 3.64
C THR A 143 18.81 -30.79 4.73
N PRO A 144 17.92 -30.29 5.61
CA PRO A 144 18.30 -29.43 6.73
C PRO A 144 19.34 -30.08 7.66
N ALA A 145 19.21 -31.38 7.95
CA ALA A 145 20.15 -32.13 8.79
C ALA A 145 21.57 -32.24 8.21
N GLY A 146 21.72 -32.05 6.89
CA GLY A 146 23.03 -32.06 6.22
C GLY A 146 23.76 -30.72 6.28
N VAL A 147 23.14 -29.68 6.83
CA VAL A 147 23.75 -28.35 6.95
C VAL A 147 24.64 -28.28 8.19
N GLY A 148 25.93 -28.07 7.98
CA GLY A 148 26.88 -27.85 9.08
C GLY A 148 26.78 -26.44 9.66
N ASN A 149 27.04 -26.29 10.97
CA ASN A 149 27.09 -24.97 11.63
C ASN A 149 28.06 -24.00 10.95
N GLU A 150 29.17 -24.48 10.40
CA GLU A 150 30.15 -23.67 9.67
C GLU A 150 29.53 -22.93 8.47
N VAL A 151 28.55 -23.53 7.79
CA VAL A 151 27.84 -22.91 6.65
C VAL A 151 26.85 -21.84 7.13
N LEU A 152 26.16 -22.09 8.25
CA LEU A 152 25.26 -21.09 8.85
C LEU A 152 26.04 -19.90 9.41
N ASP A 153 27.20 -20.16 9.99
CA ASP A 153 28.07 -19.11 10.52
C ASP A 153 28.69 -18.28 9.38
N SER A 154 29.08 -18.90 8.26
CA SER A 154 29.56 -18.15 7.07
C SER A 154 28.46 -17.30 6.42
N LEU A 155 27.21 -17.79 6.38
CA LEU A 155 26.07 -17.00 5.92
C LEU A 155 25.89 -15.74 6.78
N ARG A 156 25.96 -15.87 8.11
CA ARG A 156 25.81 -14.74 9.03
C ARG A 156 26.88 -13.66 8.87
N GLU A 157 28.08 -14.02 8.43
CA GLU A 157 29.17 -13.07 8.17
C GLU A 157 29.04 -12.33 6.82
N ALA A 158 28.18 -12.82 5.93
CA ALA A 158 27.92 -12.18 4.64
C ALA A 158 27.26 -10.81 4.82
N ALA A 159 27.40 -9.94 3.82
CA ALA A 159 26.71 -8.66 3.84
C ALA A 159 25.18 -8.85 3.83
N GLY A 160 24.69 -9.95 3.26
CA GLY A 160 23.29 -10.37 3.28
C GLY A 160 23.18 -11.87 3.03
N SER A 161 22.30 -12.52 3.77
CA SER A 161 22.15 -13.97 3.77
C SER A 161 20.71 -14.39 3.54
N LEU A 162 20.54 -15.47 2.79
CA LEU A 162 19.25 -16.09 2.56
C LEU A 162 19.40 -17.62 2.52
N VAL A 163 18.48 -18.32 3.17
CA VAL A 163 18.29 -19.75 2.98
C VAL A 163 17.08 -19.95 2.07
N VAL A 164 17.22 -20.78 1.05
CA VAL A 164 16.15 -21.21 0.16
C VAL A 164 15.81 -22.65 0.52
N LEU A 165 14.61 -22.88 1.03
CA LEU A 165 14.21 -24.16 1.61
C LEU A 165 13.12 -24.83 0.79
N TYR A 166 13.44 -25.97 0.19
CA TYR A 166 12.53 -26.73 -0.66
C TYR A 166 11.66 -27.69 0.15
N GLY A 167 10.38 -27.74 -0.25
CA GLY A 167 9.44 -28.76 0.13
C GLY A 167 8.24 -28.19 0.89
N PRO A 168 7.08 -28.85 0.82
CA PRO A 168 5.94 -28.46 1.63
C PRO A 168 6.33 -28.58 3.12
N PRO A 169 6.01 -27.58 3.95
CA PRO A 169 6.44 -27.58 5.35
C PRO A 169 5.80 -28.74 6.13
N ARG A 170 6.60 -29.41 6.97
CA ARG A 170 6.19 -30.58 7.76
C ARG A 170 6.86 -30.58 9.15
N PRO A 171 6.17 -31.05 10.21
CA PRO A 171 6.72 -31.03 11.57
C PRO A 171 7.82 -32.08 11.80
N ILE A 172 7.82 -33.18 11.03
CA ILE A 172 8.64 -34.37 11.30
C ILE A 172 10.03 -34.26 10.64
N ASP A 173 10.21 -33.34 9.70
CA ASP A 173 11.41 -33.30 8.84
C ASP A 173 12.53 -32.41 9.42
N GLY A 174 12.37 -31.88 10.64
CA GLY A 174 13.35 -30.99 11.29
C GLY A 174 13.39 -29.57 10.71
N THR A 175 12.52 -29.26 9.76
CA THR A 175 12.41 -27.97 9.06
C THR A 175 12.18 -26.80 10.02
N ASP A 176 11.31 -26.98 11.01
CA ASP A 176 10.99 -25.93 11.98
C ASP A 176 12.20 -25.60 12.86
N ASP A 177 12.89 -26.61 13.39
CA ASP A 177 14.08 -26.41 14.22
C ASP A 177 15.24 -25.80 13.41
N PHE A 178 15.41 -26.20 12.16
CA PHE A 178 16.37 -25.56 11.26
C PHE A 178 16.03 -24.09 10.96
N THR A 179 14.75 -23.79 10.76
CA THR A 179 14.29 -22.40 10.59
C THR A 179 14.55 -21.58 11.84
N ASP A 180 14.42 -22.18 13.03
CA ASP A 180 14.74 -21.54 14.31
C ASP A 180 16.24 -21.28 14.46
N ASP A 181 17.09 -22.22 14.05
CA ASP A 181 18.54 -22.07 14.06
C ASP A 181 19.02 -20.98 13.10
N CYS A 182 18.34 -20.82 11.95
CA CYS A 182 18.54 -19.70 11.04
C CYS A 182 18.11 -18.38 11.69
N ALA A 183 16.92 -18.36 12.32
CA ALA A 183 16.40 -17.18 12.99
C ALA A 183 17.32 -16.71 14.15
N ALA A 184 17.87 -17.64 14.93
CA ALA A 184 18.83 -17.34 16.00
C ALA A 184 20.15 -16.70 15.49
N ARG A 185 20.43 -16.82 14.18
CA ARG A 185 21.59 -16.24 13.50
C ARG A 185 21.24 -15.02 12.64
N ASP A 186 20.01 -14.51 12.72
CA ASP A 186 19.47 -13.42 11.90
C ASP A 186 19.45 -13.75 10.38
N ILE A 187 19.26 -15.02 10.04
CA ILE A 187 19.20 -15.50 8.65
C ILE A 187 17.74 -15.71 8.25
N ALA A 188 17.32 -15.07 7.15
CA ALA A 188 15.99 -15.26 6.58
C ALA A 188 15.89 -16.58 5.79
N VAL A 189 14.68 -17.17 5.79
CA VAL A 189 14.38 -18.42 5.09
C VAL A 189 13.23 -18.18 4.10
N LEU A 190 13.50 -18.33 2.81
CA LEU A 190 12.50 -18.35 1.75
C LEU A 190 12.04 -19.79 1.52
N HIS A 191 10.78 -20.07 1.86
CA HIS A 191 10.16 -21.36 1.57
C HIS A 191 9.70 -21.43 0.12
N TYR A 192 9.79 -22.62 -0.48
CA TYR A 192 9.14 -22.90 -1.76
C TYR A 192 8.85 -24.39 -1.92
N ALA A 193 7.84 -24.72 -2.72
CA ALA A 193 7.57 -26.08 -3.14
C ALA A 193 7.16 -26.10 -4.62
N ALA A 194 7.47 -27.21 -5.29
CA ALA A 194 7.07 -27.44 -6.66
C ALA A 194 6.43 -28.82 -6.76
N HIS A 195 5.24 -28.86 -7.37
CA HIS A 195 4.43 -30.04 -7.58
C HIS A 195 3.98 -30.09 -9.04
N GLN A 196 3.42 -31.21 -9.49
CA GLN A 196 2.94 -31.29 -10.87
C GLN A 196 1.95 -30.17 -11.19
N GLY A 197 2.32 -29.24 -12.08
CA GLY A 197 1.48 -28.12 -12.48
C GLY A 197 1.28 -27.04 -11.39
N GLN A 198 2.09 -27.00 -10.33
CA GLN A 198 1.94 -26.00 -9.27
C GLN A 198 3.27 -25.57 -8.67
N VAL A 199 3.41 -24.27 -8.40
CA VAL A 199 4.54 -23.70 -7.66
C VAL A 199 4.02 -22.88 -6.49
N ASP A 200 4.57 -23.15 -5.32
CA ASP A 200 4.34 -22.43 -4.08
C ASP A 200 5.63 -21.66 -3.74
N LEU A 201 5.53 -20.35 -3.55
CA LEU A 201 6.66 -19.48 -3.19
C LEU A 201 6.30 -18.66 -1.95
N GLY A 202 7.20 -18.67 -0.98
CA GLY A 202 7.01 -18.00 0.30
C GLY A 202 6.37 -18.89 1.37
N PRO A 203 6.16 -18.33 2.57
CA PRO A 203 6.60 -16.99 2.95
C PRO A 203 8.12 -16.90 3.04
N LEU A 204 8.63 -15.68 2.95
CA LEU A 204 9.97 -15.34 3.42
C LEU A 204 9.85 -15.11 4.94
N VAL A 205 10.33 -16.09 5.71
CA VAL A 205 10.37 -16.03 7.17
C VAL A 205 11.63 -15.29 7.58
N HIS A 206 11.45 -14.12 8.17
CA HIS A 206 12.55 -13.32 8.69
C HIS A 206 12.52 -13.33 10.22
N PRO A 207 13.67 -13.42 10.92
CA PRO A 207 13.71 -13.47 12.39
C PRO A 207 13.03 -12.29 13.09
N ARG A 208 13.05 -11.12 12.47
CA ARG A 208 12.34 -9.90 12.91
C ARG A 208 10.90 -9.79 12.38
N ALA A 209 10.45 -10.71 11.53
CA ALA A 209 9.08 -10.79 11.02
C ALA A 209 8.23 -11.74 11.85
N MET A 210 6.94 -11.44 11.87
CA MET A 210 5.91 -12.45 12.09
C MET A 210 5.34 -12.85 10.73
N PRO A 211 4.81 -14.07 10.56
CA PRO A 211 4.81 -15.20 11.50
C PRO A 211 6.09 -16.04 11.44
N CYS A 212 6.34 -16.87 12.47
CA CYS A 212 7.47 -17.80 12.49
C CYS A 212 7.22 -19.07 11.64
N GLY A 213 8.30 -19.82 11.36
CA GLY A 213 8.24 -21.06 10.54
C GLY A 213 7.21 -22.07 11.04
N ARG A 214 7.09 -22.27 12.36
CA ARG A 214 6.09 -23.19 12.96
C ARG A 214 4.65 -22.77 12.66
N CYS A 215 4.36 -21.47 12.75
CA CYS A 215 3.02 -20.97 12.41
C CYS A 215 2.72 -21.12 10.92
N PHE A 216 3.72 -20.92 10.06
CA PHE A 216 3.60 -21.23 8.64
C PHE A 216 3.31 -22.70 8.40
N THR A 217 4.10 -23.62 8.99
CA THR A 217 3.90 -25.07 8.89
C THR A 217 2.48 -25.47 9.30
N SER A 218 2.01 -25.00 10.45
CA SER A 218 0.68 -25.32 10.94
C SER A 218 -0.43 -24.77 10.03
N GLY A 219 -0.33 -23.51 9.62
CA GLY A 219 -1.30 -22.89 8.71
C GLY A 219 -1.34 -23.57 7.34
N TYR A 220 -0.18 -23.95 6.80
CA TYR A 220 -0.06 -24.68 5.53
C TYR A 220 -0.77 -26.04 5.60
N LEU A 221 -0.53 -26.81 6.67
CA LEU A 221 -1.15 -28.13 6.85
C LEU A 221 -2.66 -28.03 7.08
N ALA A 222 -3.13 -26.97 7.73
CA ALA A 222 -4.56 -26.73 7.92
C ALA A 222 -5.29 -26.46 6.61
N GLU A 223 -4.68 -25.66 5.73
CA GLU A 223 -5.29 -25.26 4.44
C GLU A 223 -5.15 -26.36 3.37
N PHE A 224 -3.98 -27.02 3.28
CA PHE A 224 -3.66 -27.92 2.17
C PHE A 224 -3.56 -29.40 2.57
N GLY A 225 -3.63 -29.72 3.86
CA GLY A 225 -3.46 -31.07 4.36
C GLY A 225 -2.01 -31.54 4.39
N SER A 226 -1.81 -32.79 4.83
CA SER A 226 -0.49 -33.42 4.96
C SER A 226 -0.09 -34.33 3.81
N GLU A 227 -0.98 -34.53 2.83
CA GLU A 227 -0.74 -35.43 1.70
C GLU A 227 0.44 -34.93 0.85
N GLN A 228 1.22 -35.87 0.31
CA GLN A 228 2.36 -35.53 -0.53
C GLN A 228 1.88 -35.34 -1.97
N PRO A 229 2.00 -34.13 -2.54
CA PRO A 229 1.61 -33.92 -3.92
C PRO A 229 2.53 -34.69 -4.87
N ALA A 230 2.04 -34.94 -6.08
CA ALA A 230 2.86 -35.53 -7.13
C ALA A 230 4.09 -34.65 -7.41
N PRO A 231 5.27 -35.26 -7.65
CA PRO A 231 6.49 -34.52 -7.94
C PRO A 231 6.31 -33.64 -9.18
N ALA A 232 7.00 -32.50 -9.18
CA ALA A 232 6.99 -31.58 -10.31
C ALA A 232 7.54 -32.25 -11.58
N ASP A 233 7.02 -31.82 -12.73
CA ASP A 233 7.67 -32.06 -14.02
C ASP A 233 8.79 -31.03 -14.26
N THR A 234 9.68 -31.32 -15.20
CA THR A 234 10.84 -30.47 -15.50
C THR A 234 10.47 -29.04 -15.89
N ALA A 235 9.31 -28.85 -16.52
CA ALA A 235 8.82 -27.52 -16.89
C ALA A 235 8.44 -26.71 -15.63
N THR A 236 7.72 -27.34 -14.70
CA THR A 236 7.35 -26.71 -13.43
C THR A 236 8.58 -26.47 -12.55
N GLU A 237 9.55 -27.39 -12.52
CA GLU A 237 10.83 -27.18 -11.83
C GLU A 237 11.59 -25.96 -12.37
N SER A 238 11.60 -25.78 -13.68
CA SER A 238 12.24 -24.62 -14.33
C SER A 238 11.54 -23.30 -13.98
N VAL A 239 10.20 -23.30 -13.95
CA VAL A 239 9.42 -22.13 -13.52
C VAL A 239 9.68 -21.82 -12.05
N ALA A 240 9.72 -22.84 -11.19
CA ALA A 240 10.03 -22.67 -9.78
C ALA A 240 11.42 -22.06 -9.56
N ALA A 241 12.44 -22.53 -10.30
CA ALA A 241 13.78 -21.98 -10.20
C ALA A 241 13.80 -20.48 -10.52
N GLY A 242 13.20 -20.05 -11.63
CA GLY A 242 13.13 -18.63 -12.00
C GLY A 242 12.38 -17.76 -10.99
N LEU A 243 11.27 -18.27 -10.42
CA LEU A 243 10.51 -17.57 -9.38
C LEU A 243 11.32 -17.42 -8.08
N VAL A 244 12.01 -18.47 -7.66
CA VAL A 244 12.87 -18.47 -6.46
C VAL A 244 14.04 -17.51 -6.63
N VAL A 245 14.74 -17.55 -7.77
CA VAL A 245 15.87 -16.66 -8.06
C VAL A 245 15.41 -15.20 -8.06
N GLY A 246 14.29 -14.89 -8.72
CA GLY A 246 13.74 -13.54 -8.77
C GLY A 246 13.41 -12.98 -7.38
N GLU A 247 12.79 -13.79 -6.52
CA GLU A 247 12.46 -13.38 -5.14
C GLU A 247 13.71 -13.27 -4.26
N ALA A 248 14.68 -14.18 -4.41
CA ALA A 248 15.95 -14.13 -3.71
C ALA A 248 16.75 -12.88 -4.07
N LEU A 249 16.82 -12.52 -5.36
CA LEU A 249 17.46 -11.29 -5.81
C LEU A 249 16.72 -10.06 -5.29
N ALA A 250 15.39 -10.02 -5.34
CA ALA A 250 14.62 -8.90 -4.80
C ALA A 250 14.92 -8.68 -3.30
N TYR A 251 15.01 -9.76 -2.53
CA TYR A 251 15.35 -9.69 -1.11
C TYR A 251 16.79 -9.23 -0.86
N LEU A 252 17.78 -9.81 -1.54
CA LEU A 252 19.21 -9.55 -1.33
C LEU A 252 19.68 -8.22 -1.89
N ALA A 253 19.10 -7.78 -3.01
CA ALA A 253 19.37 -6.51 -3.66
C ALA A 253 18.51 -5.36 -3.11
N ASP A 254 17.71 -5.63 -2.06
CA ASP A 254 16.84 -4.64 -1.43
C ASP A 254 15.97 -3.87 -2.44
N ILE A 255 15.33 -4.63 -3.33
CA ILE A 255 14.41 -4.13 -4.34
C ILE A 255 13.00 -4.26 -3.76
N ASP A 256 12.24 -3.16 -3.73
CA ASP A 256 10.89 -3.07 -3.15
C ASP A 256 9.83 -3.82 -4.00
N ASN A 257 9.96 -5.14 -4.07
CA ASN A 257 9.08 -6.04 -4.85
C ASN A 257 9.02 -7.48 -4.28
N THR A 258 9.45 -7.70 -3.04
CA THR A 258 9.31 -9.02 -2.41
C THR A 258 7.85 -9.35 -2.21
N ARG A 259 7.35 -10.39 -2.87
CA ARG A 259 5.95 -10.82 -2.85
C ARG A 259 5.63 -11.74 -1.69
N THR A 260 6.66 -12.26 -1.04
CA THR A 260 6.57 -13.36 -0.07
C THR A 260 6.65 -12.90 1.38
N SER A 261 6.72 -11.58 1.63
CA SER A 261 6.60 -11.05 2.99
C SER A 261 5.20 -11.40 3.53
N GLN A 262 5.15 -12.21 4.59
CA GLN A 262 3.90 -12.68 5.23
C GLN A 262 2.88 -13.31 4.27
N THR A 263 3.32 -13.77 3.11
CA THR A 263 2.44 -14.25 2.05
C THR A 263 3.02 -15.50 1.42
N LEU A 264 2.18 -16.51 1.24
CA LEU A 264 2.43 -17.63 0.33
C LEU A 264 1.75 -17.32 -1.00
N VAL A 265 2.51 -17.38 -2.10
CA VAL A 265 1.99 -17.20 -3.45
C VAL A 265 1.98 -18.55 -4.16
N ARG A 266 0.82 -18.95 -4.67
CA ARG A 266 0.63 -20.19 -5.40
C ARG A 266 0.29 -19.91 -6.86
N TRP A 267 1.07 -20.50 -7.77
CA TRP A 267 0.79 -20.53 -9.19
C TRP A 267 0.28 -21.90 -9.59
N THR A 268 -0.83 -21.94 -10.32
CA THR A 268 -1.35 -23.14 -10.97
C THR A 268 -1.09 -23.06 -12.47
N LEU A 269 -0.47 -24.10 -13.03
CA LEU A 269 -0.09 -24.24 -14.43
C LEU A 269 -0.91 -25.37 -15.08
N PRO A 270 -1.35 -25.22 -16.35
CA PRO A 270 -1.05 -24.11 -17.27
C PRO A 270 -2.00 -22.91 -17.14
N ASP A 271 -3.05 -23.01 -16.31
CA ASP A 271 -4.12 -22.01 -16.19
C ASP A 271 -3.64 -20.61 -15.75
N SER A 272 -2.39 -20.52 -15.31
CA SER A 272 -1.72 -19.28 -14.89
C SER A 272 -2.49 -18.53 -13.80
N THR A 273 -3.21 -19.29 -12.97
CA THR A 273 -3.93 -18.75 -11.82
C THR A 273 -2.94 -18.47 -10.71
N VAL A 274 -3.03 -17.27 -10.12
CA VAL A 274 -2.19 -16.85 -9.00
C VAL A 274 -3.07 -16.59 -7.80
N VAL A 275 -2.87 -17.34 -6.73
CA VAL A 275 -3.57 -17.16 -5.45
C VAL A 275 -2.54 -16.71 -4.41
N ARG A 276 -2.93 -15.76 -3.56
CA ARG A 276 -2.11 -15.29 -2.44
C ARG A 276 -2.80 -15.65 -1.14
N TYR A 277 -2.07 -16.34 -0.28
CA TYR A 277 -2.49 -16.71 1.05
C TYR A 277 -1.75 -15.84 2.06
N ALA A 278 -2.50 -15.10 2.88
CA ALA A 278 -1.92 -14.40 4.01
C ALA A 278 -1.45 -15.43 5.04
N VAL A 279 -0.21 -15.31 5.50
CA VAL A 279 0.35 -16.16 6.54
C VAL A 279 0.31 -15.38 7.85
N ALA A 280 -0.40 -15.90 8.85
CA ALA A 280 -0.61 -15.26 10.13
C ALA A 280 0.00 -16.04 11.28
N ALA A 281 0.24 -15.39 12.41
CA ALA A 281 0.68 -16.07 13.61
C ALA A 281 -0.47 -16.92 14.17
N GLU A 282 -0.13 -18.09 14.70
CA GLU A 282 -1.11 -18.90 15.43
C GLU A 282 -1.48 -18.27 16.77
N ALA A 283 -2.74 -18.48 17.14
CA ALA A 283 -3.27 -18.11 18.43
C ALA A 283 -2.43 -18.67 19.59
N GLY A 284 -1.83 -17.79 20.40
CA GLY A 284 -1.07 -18.18 21.58
C GLY A 284 0.34 -18.74 21.30
N CYS A 285 0.85 -18.59 20.07
CA CYS A 285 2.24 -18.92 19.76
C CYS A 285 3.20 -18.14 20.67
N THR A 286 4.01 -18.85 21.46
CA THR A 286 4.94 -18.25 22.43
C THR A 286 6.11 -17.50 21.80
N ARG A 287 6.26 -17.58 20.47
CA ARG A 287 7.33 -16.94 19.72
C ARG A 287 6.91 -15.69 18.96
N CYS A 288 5.79 -15.75 18.26
CA CYS A 288 5.39 -14.69 17.33
C CYS A 288 3.93 -14.28 17.44
N ALA A 289 3.16 -14.74 18.43
CA ALA A 289 1.83 -14.19 18.65
C ALA A 289 1.93 -12.86 19.39
N THR A 290 1.39 -11.80 18.81
CA THR A 290 1.19 -10.49 19.46
C THR A 290 -0.12 -10.40 20.21
N THR A 291 -1.05 -11.30 19.93
CA THR A 291 -2.41 -11.30 20.49
C THR A 291 -2.61 -12.47 21.45
N SER A 292 -3.17 -12.19 22.62
CA SER A 292 -3.56 -13.19 23.63
C SER A 292 -4.80 -13.96 23.17
N ARG A 293 -4.63 -14.86 22.21
CA ARG A 293 -5.69 -15.73 21.68
C ARG A 293 -5.78 -17.04 22.47
N ARG A 294 -6.94 -17.73 22.38
CA ARG A 294 -7.09 -19.09 22.92
C ARG A 294 -6.42 -20.07 21.97
N SER A 295 -5.56 -20.94 22.51
CA SER A 295 -4.82 -21.95 21.74
C SER A 295 -5.77 -22.81 20.89
N GLY A 296 -5.45 -22.98 19.60
CA GLY A 296 -6.15 -23.89 18.68
C GLY A 296 -7.20 -23.27 17.75
N GLU A 297 -7.45 -21.96 17.80
CA GLU A 297 -8.30 -21.25 16.83
C GLU A 297 -7.47 -20.74 15.63
N HIS A 298 -7.97 -20.92 14.40
CA HIS A 298 -7.33 -20.39 13.19
C HIS A 298 -7.44 -18.86 13.14
N ALA A 299 -6.39 -18.22 12.62
CA ALA A 299 -6.41 -16.78 12.43
C ALA A 299 -7.51 -16.38 11.45
N THR A 300 -8.37 -15.44 11.83
CA THR A 300 -9.32 -14.85 10.87
C THR A 300 -8.58 -13.95 9.86
N VAL A 301 -9.19 -13.65 8.72
CA VAL A 301 -8.63 -12.69 7.75
C VAL A 301 -8.34 -11.33 8.40
N LEU A 302 -9.15 -10.93 9.38
CA LEU A 302 -8.93 -9.69 10.15
C LEU A 302 -7.68 -9.78 11.02
N GLU A 303 -7.44 -10.92 11.67
CA GLU A 303 -6.25 -11.13 12.49
C GLU A 303 -4.98 -11.21 11.65
N ALA A 304 -5.04 -11.89 10.49
CA ALA A 304 -3.94 -11.91 9.54
C ALA A 304 -3.60 -10.48 9.05
N TYR A 305 -4.62 -9.65 8.81
CA TYR A 305 -4.43 -8.24 8.48
C TYR A 305 -3.73 -7.47 9.61
N GLU A 306 -4.14 -7.67 10.87
CA GLU A 306 -3.49 -6.99 12.01
C GLU A 306 -2.04 -7.44 12.21
N ASP A 307 -1.73 -8.73 12.02
CA ASP A 307 -0.37 -9.24 12.06
C ASP A 307 0.50 -8.60 10.96
N ILE A 308 -0.05 -8.45 9.74
CA ILE A 308 0.63 -7.82 8.60
C ILE A 308 0.91 -6.33 8.85
N VAL A 309 -0.04 -5.62 9.44
CA VAL A 309 0.11 -4.20 9.73
C VAL A 309 1.03 -3.96 10.93
N ALA A 310 1.03 -4.86 11.92
CA ALA A 310 1.80 -4.68 13.15
C ALA A 310 3.30 -4.95 12.97
N ALA A 311 3.69 -5.84 12.06
CA ALA A 311 5.07 -6.20 11.81
C ALA A 311 5.41 -6.04 10.33
N ASP A 312 6.04 -4.92 9.97
CA ASP A 312 6.82 -4.86 8.75
C ASP A 312 8.29 -5.21 9.09
N PRO A 313 8.76 -6.43 8.76
CA PRO A 313 10.13 -6.85 9.07
C PRO A 313 11.19 -6.05 8.32
N LEU A 314 10.77 -5.29 7.32
CA LEU A 314 11.59 -4.45 6.47
C LEU A 314 11.44 -2.97 6.80
N ALA A 315 10.75 -2.61 7.90
CA ALA A 315 10.57 -1.21 8.32
C ALA A 315 11.90 -0.46 8.53
N ASP A 316 12.96 -1.17 8.92
CA ASP A 316 14.30 -0.62 9.11
C ASP A 316 15.06 -0.40 7.79
N ARG A 317 14.57 -0.97 6.67
CA ARG A 317 15.19 -0.75 5.37
C ARG A 317 14.97 0.70 4.94
N PRO A 318 15.98 1.32 4.29
CA PRO A 318 15.80 2.65 3.75
C PRO A 318 14.54 2.68 2.87
N GLN A 319 13.73 3.72 3.00
CA GLN A 319 12.60 3.94 2.11
C GLN A 319 13.02 4.87 0.97
N LEU A 320 12.50 4.61 -0.23
CA LEU A 320 12.79 5.44 -1.38
C LEU A 320 12.38 6.88 -1.07
N PRO A 321 13.25 7.87 -1.31
CA PRO A 321 12.85 9.25 -1.19
C PRO A 321 11.67 9.51 -2.14
N VAL A 322 10.63 10.15 -1.61
CA VAL A 322 9.44 10.48 -2.41
C VAL A 322 9.88 11.41 -3.54
N THR A 323 9.74 10.95 -4.78
CA THR A 323 10.09 11.78 -5.95
C THR A 323 9.21 13.03 -5.99
N ALA A 324 9.73 14.16 -6.49
CA ALA A 324 8.95 15.40 -6.58
C ALA A 324 7.64 15.24 -7.38
N SER A 325 7.59 14.35 -8.38
CA SER A 325 6.37 14.02 -9.10
C SER A 325 5.38 13.24 -8.24
N ARG A 326 5.87 12.27 -7.44
CA ARG A 326 5.07 11.54 -6.46
C ARG A 326 4.57 12.47 -5.36
N GLU A 327 5.41 13.36 -4.82
CA GLU A 327 5.04 14.37 -3.83
C GLU A 327 3.95 15.30 -4.36
N LYS A 328 4.10 15.80 -5.60
CA LYS A 328 3.07 16.61 -6.27
C LYS A 328 1.76 15.82 -6.45
N ARG A 329 1.84 14.54 -6.82
CA ARG A 329 0.66 13.66 -6.94
C ARG A 329 -0.01 13.48 -5.57
N LEU A 330 0.74 13.16 -4.52
CA LEU A 330 0.23 12.99 -3.16
C LEU A 330 -0.40 14.27 -2.63
N THR A 331 0.18 15.43 -2.92
CA THR A 331 -0.39 16.75 -2.58
C THR A 331 -1.69 17.01 -3.34
N ALA A 332 -1.75 16.64 -4.62
CA ALA A 332 -2.96 16.81 -5.43
C ALA A 332 -4.14 15.97 -4.92
N LEU A 333 -3.89 14.79 -4.32
CA LEU A 333 -4.93 13.92 -3.77
C LEU A 333 -5.80 14.60 -2.72
N GLY A 334 -5.29 15.57 -1.96
CA GLY A 334 -6.09 16.32 -0.98
C GLY A 334 -7.27 17.07 -1.61
N LYS A 335 -7.16 17.42 -2.91
CA LYS A 335 -8.18 18.11 -3.71
C LYS A 335 -9.00 17.17 -4.60
N GLU A 336 -8.61 15.90 -4.73
CA GLU A 336 -9.31 14.96 -5.60
C GLU A 336 -10.59 14.45 -4.90
N ARG A 337 -11.74 14.71 -5.52
CA ARG A 337 -13.03 14.14 -5.15
C ARG A 337 -13.61 13.37 -6.32
N GLU A 338 -14.50 12.46 -5.98
CA GLU A 338 -15.36 11.85 -6.97
C GLU A 338 -16.14 12.94 -7.73
N SER A 339 -16.16 12.83 -9.06
CA SER A 339 -16.84 13.80 -9.92
C SER A 339 -18.32 13.46 -10.07
N PHE A 340 -19.18 14.38 -9.63
CA PHE A 340 -20.62 14.37 -9.84
C PHE A 340 -21.06 15.48 -10.79
N ALA A 341 -20.46 15.53 -11.99
CA ALA A 341 -20.59 16.67 -12.91
C ALA A 341 -22.03 17.06 -13.29
N THR A 342 -22.99 16.15 -13.17
CA THR A 342 -24.41 16.38 -13.51
C THR A 342 -25.35 16.28 -12.31
N ALA A 343 -24.82 16.11 -11.09
CA ALA A 343 -25.66 16.03 -9.90
C ALA A 343 -26.24 17.42 -9.57
N PRO A 344 -27.52 17.50 -9.17
CA PRO A 344 -28.06 18.70 -8.56
C PRO A 344 -27.22 19.09 -7.33
N VAL A 345 -26.95 20.38 -7.21
CA VAL A 345 -26.15 20.99 -6.15
C VAL A 345 -27.05 21.83 -5.26
N ILE A 346 -26.87 21.71 -3.94
CA ILE A 346 -27.53 22.51 -2.93
C ILE A 346 -26.45 23.32 -2.21
N PRO A 347 -26.42 24.66 -2.39
CA PRO A 347 -25.44 25.49 -1.70
C PRO A 347 -25.74 25.50 -0.20
N LEU A 348 -24.69 25.47 0.61
CA LEU A 348 -24.81 25.60 2.05
C LEU A 348 -24.47 27.04 2.49
N PRO A 349 -25.10 27.53 3.57
CA PRO A 349 -24.69 28.80 4.18
C PRO A 349 -23.23 28.69 4.66
N PRO A 350 -22.49 29.81 4.73
CA PRO A 350 -21.13 29.79 5.24
C PRO A 350 -21.07 29.21 6.66
N ALA A 351 -20.09 28.34 6.92
CA ALA A 351 -19.92 27.76 8.25
C ALA A 351 -19.58 28.85 9.29
N ALA A 352 -20.40 28.97 10.34
CA ALA A 352 -20.28 29.97 11.39
C ALA A 352 -18.99 29.82 12.22
N ASN A 353 -18.48 28.58 12.33
CA ASN A 353 -17.25 28.23 13.04
C ASN A 353 -15.98 28.32 12.18
N SER A 354 -15.99 29.15 11.13
CA SER A 354 -14.81 29.50 10.34
C SER A 354 -13.86 30.43 11.11
N VAL A 355 -13.35 29.97 12.27
CA VAL A 355 -12.34 30.71 13.03
C VAL A 355 -11.06 30.81 12.21
N THR A 356 -10.57 32.04 12.05
CA THR A 356 -9.29 32.37 11.39
C THR A 356 -8.14 31.61 12.09
N PRO A 357 -7.23 30.94 11.36
CA PRO A 357 -6.24 30.06 11.98
C PRO A 357 -5.27 30.84 12.88
N THR A 358 -5.35 30.61 14.19
CA THR A 358 -4.34 31.02 15.17
C THR A 358 -3.60 29.77 15.69
N GLY A 359 -2.72 29.21 14.85
CA GLY A 359 -1.77 28.15 15.22
C GLY A 359 -2.39 26.84 15.75
N ASP A 360 -1.52 25.99 16.31
CA ASP A 360 -1.80 24.67 16.92
C ASP A 360 -2.67 24.73 18.20
N GLY A 361 -3.40 25.82 18.40
CA GLY A 361 -4.32 25.97 19.51
C GLY A 361 -5.46 24.97 19.39
N VAL A 362 -5.59 24.12 20.41
CA VAL A 362 -6.85 23.52 20.83
C VAL A 362 -7.92 24.62 20.71
N PRO A 363 -9.11 24.36 20.12
CA PRO A 363 -10.17 25.36 20.09
C PRO A 363 -10.31 25.88 21.51
N ALA A 364 -10.01 27.17 21.72
CA ALA A 364 -10.31 27.81 22.99
C ALA A 364 -11.78 27.52 23.21
N ALA A 365 -12.10 26.82 24.31
CA ALA A 365 -13.46 26.70 24.77
C ALA A 365 -13.99 28.13 24.77
N SER A 366 -14.83 28.44 23.78
CA SER A 366 -15.44 29.75 23.68
C SER A 366 -15.99 30.02 25.06
N GLU A 367 -15.56 31.13 25.67
CA GLU A 367 -16.24 31.62 26.87
C GLU A 367 -17.73 31.54 26.57
N ALA A 368 -18.44 30.82 27.45
CA ALA A 368 -19.85 30.52 27.28
C ALA A 368 -20.59 31.83 27.00
N GLY A 369 -20.90 32.06 25.72
CA GLY A 369 -21.86 33.05 25.32
C GLY A 369 -23.18 32.74 26.01
N PRO A 370 -24.00 33.75 26.31
CA PRO A 370 -25.17 33.58 27.15
C PRO A 370 -26.03 32.44 26.62
N SER A 371 -26.31 31.50 27.53
CA SER A 371 -27.28 30.42 27.44
C SER A 371 -28.41 30.66 26.43
N GLY A 372 -28.52 29.75 25.45
CA GLY A 372 -29.78 29.41 24.80
C GLY A 372 -30.34 30.43 23.82
N THR A 373 -29.80 30.47 22.60
CA THR A 373 -30.64 30.76 21.43
C THR A 373 -31.26 29.46 20.95
N GLU A 374 -32.59 29.44 20.89
CA GLU A 374 -33.44 28.32 20.45
C GLU A 374 -33.03 27.84 19.04
N GLY A 375 -32.17 26.83 18.95
CA GLY A 375 -31.73 26.29 17.66
C GLY A 375 -32.83 25.50 16.96
N SER A 376 -33.33 26.00 15.83
CA SER A 376 -34.12 25.19 14.89
C SER A 376 -33.22 24.19 14.16
N ALA A 377 -33.76 23.01 13.87
CA ALA A 377 -33.20 22.08 12.89
C ALA A 377 -33.22 22.71 11.49
N ASP A 378 -32.17 23.43 11.13
CA ASP A 378 -32.08 24.12 9.86
C ASP A 378 -30.80 23.79 9.09
N THR A 379 -30.78 24.22 7.83
CA THR A 379 -29.64 24.04 6.94
C THR A 379 -28.33 24.58 7.52
N ALA A 380 -28.36 25.61 8.36
CA ALA A 380 -27.14 26.19 8.92
C ALA A 380 -26.50 25.25 9.94
N PHE A 381 -27.30 24.66 10.84
CA PHE A 381 -26.81 23.65 11.78
C PHE A 381 -26.21 22.43 11.06
N VAL A 382 -26.88 21.93 10.01
CA VAL A 382 -26.37 20.79 9.23
C VAL A 382 -25.10 21.16 8.46
N ALA A 383 -25.02 22.39 7.94
CA ALA A 383 -23.83 22.89 7.23
C ALA A 383 -22.60 22.96 8.16
N ASP A 384 -22.77 23.53 9.36
CA ASP A 384 -21.70 23.64 10.36
C ASP A 384 -21.22 22.25 10.80
N LEU A 385 -22.16 21.35 11.07
CA LEU A 385 -21.85 19.97 11.44
C LEU A 385 -21.09 19.26 10.31
N ALA A 386 -21.58 19.31 9.07
CA ALA A 386 -20.93 18.66 7.94
C ALA A 386 -19.52 19.22 7.69
N ALA A 387 -19.34 20.55 7.80
CA ALA A 387 -18.05 21.19 7.67
C ALA A 387 -17.06 20.74 8.75
N MET A 388 -17.45 20.75 10.01
CA MET A 388 -16.55 20.35 11.11
C MET A 388 -16.19 18.86 11.04
N VAL A 389 -17.15 17.99 10.72
CA VAL A 389 -16.95 16.54 10.71
C VAL A 389 -16.11 16.07 9.53
N ALA A 390 -16.33 16.63 8.33
CA ALA A 390 -15.45 16.40 7.17
C ALA A 390 -14.11 17.15 7.29
N GLY A 391 -13.94 17.92 8.37
CA GLY A 391 -12.71 18.62 8.68
C GLY A 391 -12.44 19.78 7.72
N ARG A 392 -13.43 20.56 7.32
CA ARG A 392 -13.23 21.80 6.54
C ARG A 392 -12.90 22.97 7.47
N ARG A 393 -11.74 23.61 7.32
CA ARG A 393 -11.34 24.81 8.09
C ARG A 393 -11.10 26.01 7.15
N GLY A 394 -12.14 26.82 6.94
CA GLY A 394 -12.08 28.07 6.17
C GLY A 394 -11.97 27.90 4.65
N ASP A 395 -11.83 29.02 3.93
CA ASP A 395 -11.88 29.10 2.45
C ASP A 395 -10.48 29.19 1.79
N GLY A 396 -9.42 28.73 2.49
CA GLY A 396 -8.00 28.93 2.12
C GLY A 396 -7.21 27.64 1.87
N GLU A 397 -6.00 27.54 2.42
CA GLU A 397 -5.30 26.25 2.49
C GLU A 397 -6.23 25.22 3.14
N LEU A 398 -6.19 23.98 2.62
CA LEU A 398 -7.00 22.88 3.14
C LEU A 398 -6.50 22.47 4.53
N LEU A 399 -6.71 23.31 5.54
CA LEU A 399 -6.53 22.93 6.92
C LEU A 399 -7.77 22.18 7.36
N ARG A 400 -7.59 21.23 8.29
CA ARG A 400 -8.68 20.37 8.75
C ARG A 400 -8.79 20.34 10.26
N TRP A 401 -10.03 20.28 10.74
CA TRP A 401 -10.35 20.11 12.17
C TRP A 401 -10.10 18.68 12.65
N THR A 402 -10.18 17.71 11.75
CA THR A 402 -10.08 16.28 12.04
C THR A 402 -8.91 15.64 11.31
N ALA A 403 -8.41 14.55 11.88
CA ALA A 403 -7.41 13.71 11.22
C ALA A 403 -7.95 13.23 9.85
N SER A 404 -7.05 13.17 8.87
CA SER A 404 -7.43 12.98 7.45
C SER A 404 -6.35 12.31 6.62
N GLY A 405 -5.58 11.41 7.22
CA GLY A 405 -4.47 10.72 6.56
C GLY A 405 -3.40 11.66 5.97
N GLY A 406 -3.09 12.75 6.66
CA GLY A 406 -2.17 13.78 6.15
C GLY A 406 -2.81 14.66 5.08
N ASN A 407 -4.01 15.17 5.37
CA ASN A 407 -4.78 16.10 4.54
C ASN A 407 -5.35 15.51 3.23
N LEU A 408 -5.53 14.20 3.17
CA LEU A 408 -6.12 13.48 2.04
C LEU A 408 -7.65 13.45 2.06
N ALA A 409 -8.27 14.07 3.06
CA ALA A 409 -9.73 14.05 3.25
C ALA A 409 -10.27 12.62 3.25
N SER A 410 -9.67 11.73 4.04
CA SER A 410 -9.99 10.31 4.06
C SER A 410 -11.43 9.99 4.43
N VAL A 411 -12.14 10.91 5.08
CA VAL A 411 -13.55 10.78 5.46
C VAL A 411 -14.44 11.60 4.53
N GLU A 412 -15.46 10.94 4.00
CA GLU A 412 -16.57 11.54 3.25
C GLU A 412 -17.86 11.38 4.04
N LEU A 413 -18.79 12.32 3.84
CA LEU A 413 -20.06 12.34 4.56
C LEU A 413 -21.23 12.23 3.59
N TYR A 414 -22.05 11.22 3.83
CA TYR A 414 -23.37 11.10 3.25
C TYR A 414 -24.40 11.41 4.32
N LEU A 415 -25.46 12.12 3.96
CA LEU A 415 -26.56 12.38 4.86
C LEU A 415 -27.92 12.30 4.17
N MET A 416 -28.93 12.06 4.98
CA MET A 416 -30.33 12.06 4.55
C MET A 416 -31.17 12.64 5.68
N CYS A 417 -32.05 13.57 5.34
CA CYS A 417 -32.85 14.31 6.32
C CYS A 417 -34.30 13.80 6.35
N ALA A 418 -34.91 13.85 7.53
CA ALA A 418 -36.35 13.81 7.69
C ALA A 418 -36.99 15.13 7.21
N ASP A 419 -38.31 15.16 7.19
CA ASP A 419 -39.10 16.35 6.87
C ASP A 419 -39.07 17.45 7.95
N THR A 420 -38.53 17.12 9.13
CA THR A 420 -38.35 18.03 10.27
C THR A 420 -37.20 19.03 10.08
N VAL A 421 -36.27 18.77 9.15
CA VAL A 421 -35.12 19.64 8.89
C VAL A 421 -35.49 20.69 7.85
N SER A 422 -35.54 21.95 8.29
CA SER A 422 -35.92 23.06 7.42
C SER A 422 -34.80 23.45 6.44
N GLY A 423 -35.17 23.76 5.20
CA GLY A 423 -34.25 24.27 4.17
C GLY A 423 -33.40 23.20 3.47
N LEU A 424 -33.59 21.92 3.77
CA LEU A 424 -32.98 20.79 3.07
C LEU A 424 -34.06 19.87 2.47
N PRO A 425 -33.79 19.20 1.34
CA PRO A 425 -34.75 18.28 0.76
C PRO A 425 -34.89 17.03 1.62
N ALA A 426 -36.10 16.82 2.13
CA ALA A 426 -36.44 15.62 2.87
C ALA A 426 -36.23 14.36 2.01
N HIS A 427 -35.76 13.30 2.65
CA HIS A 427 -35.67 11.96 2.09
C HIS A 427 -34.88 11.89 0.77
N THR A 428 -33.88 12.75 0.63
CA THR A 428 -32.94 12.80 -0.49
C THR A 428 -31.57 12.39 0.02
N LEU A 429 -30.90 11.46 -0.68
CA LEU A 429 -29.52 11.09 -0.34
C LEU A 429 -28.58 12.19 -0.84
N LEU A 430 -27.84 12.78 0.10
CA LEU A 430 -26.94 13.89 -0.13
C LEU A 430 -25.52 13.47 0.23
N LYS A 431 -24.53 13.90 -0.56
CA LYS A 431 -23.10 13.80 -0.25
C LYS A 431 -22.56 15.20 0.00
N TYR A 432 -21.82 15.38 1.09
CA TYR A 432 -21.17 16.65 1.38
C TYR A 432 -19.87 16.79 0.59
N ASP A 433 -19.76 17.87 -0.17
CA ASP A 433 -18.56 18.29 -0.88
C ASP A 433 -17.82 19.32 -0.01
N ASP A 434 -16.74 18.87 0.62
CA ASP A 434 -15.94 19.68 1.54
C ASP A 434 -15.11 20.76 0.83
N ILE A 435 -14.81 20.57 -0.47
CA ILE A 435 -14.04 21.54 -1.26
C ILE A 435 -14.90 22.77 -1.54
N ALA A 436 -16.10 22.56 -2.08
CA ALA A 436 -17.00 23.65 -2.46
C ALA A 436 -18.01 24.04 -1.37
N HIS A 437 -18.03 23.33 -0.23
CA HIS A 437 -18.99 23.54 0.87
C HIS A 437 -20.45 23.51 0.39
N GLN A 438 -20.85 22.37 -0.15
CA GLN A 438 -22.18 22.18 -0.76
C GLN A 438 -22.64 20.73 -0.58
N LEU A 439 -23.93 20.48 -0.81
CA LEU A 439 -24.49 19.13 -0.86
C LEU A 439 -24.77 18.72 -2.30
N LEU A 440 -24.39 17.50 -2.64
CA LEU A 440 -24.60 16.88 -3.94
C LEU A 440 -25.69 15.83 -3.83
N VAL A 441 -26.68 15.88 -4.73
CA VAL A 441 -27.71 14.84 -4.82
C VAL A 441 -27.14 13.66 -5.60
N THR A 442 -26.81 12.56 -4.92
CA THR A 442 -26.03 11.46 -5.52
C THR A 442 -26.88 10.43 -6.25
N ARG A 443 -28.17 10.31 -5.92
CA ARG A 443 -29.11 9.40 -6.60
C ARG A 443 -30.14 10.16 -7.40
N ARG A 444 -30.87 9.45 -8.26
CA ARG A 444 -32.10 9.97 -8.90
C ARG A 444 -33.36 9.57 -8.14
N THR A 445 -33.31 8.42 -7.47
CA THR A 445 -34.42 7.90 -6.68
C THR A 445 -34.36 8.48 -5.28
N HIS A 446 -35.46 9.08 -4.85
CA HIS A 446 -35.61 9.72 -3.54
C HIS A 446 -37.00 9.46 -2.97
N GLY A 447 -37.20 9.85 -1.72
CA GLY A 447 -38.51 9.82 -1.07
C GLY A 447 -38.61 8.80 0.07
N PRO A 448 -39.80 8.67 0.68
CA PRO A 448 -40.00 7.93 1.92
C PRO A 448 -39.59 6.45 1.86
N ALA A 449 -39.67 5.82 0.69
CA ALA A 449 -39.26 4.43 0.52
C ALA A 449 -37.75 4.26 0.69
N LEU A 450 -36.94 5.13 0.06
CA LEU A 450 -35.49 5.13 0.24
C LEU A 450 -35.12 5.48 1.68
N TRP A 451 -35.81 6.45 2.29
CA TRP A 451 -35.60 6.81 3.70
C TRP A 451 -35.75 5.60 4.63
N ARG A 452 -36.83 4.83 4.47
CA ARG A 452 -37.03 3.59 5.25
C ARG A 452 -35.93 2.57 4.99
N SER A 453 -35.57 2.34 3.73
CA SER A 453 -34.47 1.43 3.40
C SER A 453 -33.13 1.85 4.01
N ILE A 454 -32.83 3.15 4.08
CA ILE A 454 -31.63 3.67 4.74
C ILE A 454 -31.74 3.51 6.26
N LEU A 455 -32.87 3.83 6.89
CA LEU A 455 -33.08 3.62 8.33
C LEU A 455 -32.91 2.14 8.72
N ASP A 456 -33.53 1.24 7.97
CA ASP A 456 -33.42 -0.20 8.17
C ASP A 456 -31.97 -0.67 7.99
N ALA A 457 -31.32 -0.23 6.90
CA ALA A 457 -29.95 -0.60 6.60
C ALA A 457 -28.94 -0.03 7.60
N THR A 458 -29.23 1.12 8.22
CA THR A 458 -28.39 1.77 9.24
C THR A 458 -28.67 1.26 10.65
N GLY A 459 -29.71 0.44 10.85
CA GLY A 459 -30.12 -0.03 12.17
C GLY A 459 -30.72 1.07 13.05
N THR A 460 -31.21 2.16 12.45
CA THR A 460 -31.69 3.33 13.20
C THR A 460 -33.21 3.24 13.39
N SER A 461 -33.65 2.82 14.58
CA SER A 461 -35.07 2.53 14.88
C SER A 461 -35.94 3.75 15.25
N ASP A 462 -35.34 4.80 15.81
CA ASP A 462 -36.07 5.94 16.41
C ASP A 462 -36.26 7.14 15.47
N SER A 463 -36.15 6.94 14.16
CA SER A 463 -36.34 7.96 13.10
C SER A 463 -35.70 9.33 13.43
N PRO A 464 -34.36 9.44 13.38
CA PRO A 464 -33.67 10.71 13.60
C PRO A 464 -34.05 11.76 12.56
N ASP A 465 -33.82 13.02 12.90
CA ASP A 465 -33.99 14.13 11.95
C ASP A 465 -32.95 14.08 10.83
N VAL A 466 -31.75 13.58 11.13
CA VAL A 466 -30.68 13.36 10.15
C VAL A 466 -30.03 11.99 10.39
N VAL A 467 -29.87 11.22 9.31
CA VAL A 467 -28.96 10.06 9.27
C VAL A 467 -27.68 10.49 8.59
N LEU A 468 -26.55 10.26 9.25
CA LEU A 468 -25.20 10.51 8.76
C LEU A 468 -24.50 9.18 8.54
N VAL A 469 -23.87 9.00 7.39
CA VAL A 469 -23.00 7.87 7.09
C VAL A 469 -21.61 8.39 6.79
N VAL A 470 -20.65 7.96 7.62
CA VAL A 470 -19.23 8.27 7.50
C VAL A 470 -18.59 7.21 6.62
N VAL A 471 -18.03 7.65 5.49
CA VAL A 471 -17.42 6.76 4.49
C VAL A 471 -15.93 7.03 4.40
N GLY A 472 -15.11 5.98 4.51
CA GLY A 472 -13.67 6.06 4.30
C GLY A 472 -13.33 5.94 2.82
N ALA A 473 -12.68 6.96 2.25
CA ALA A 473 -12.14 6.96 0.90
C ALA A 473 -10.78 6.23 0.84
N LEU A 474 -10.81 4.92 1.04
CA LEU A 474 -9.62 4.06 1.10
C LEU A 474 -8.76 4.15 -0.17
N TRP A 475 -9.35 4.41 -1.33
CA TRP A 475 -8.58 4.58 -2.57
C TRP A 475 -7.57 5.74 -2.49
N ARG A 476 -7.90 6.85 -1.81
CA ARG A 476 -6.95 7.97 -1.58
C ARG A 476 -5.86 7.57 -0.61
N LEU A 477 -6.24 6.91 0.49
CA LEU A 477 -5.32 6.46 1.52
C LEU A 477 -4.34 5.41 1.00
N LYS A 478 -4.80 4.42 0.22
CA LYS A 478 -3.97 3.35 -0.35
C LYS A 478 -2.83 3.87 -1.19
N LEU A 479 -3.01 5.00 -1.88
CA LEU A 479 -1.94 5.63 -2.66
C LEU A 479 -0.78 6.13 -1.79
N LYS A 480 -1.02 6.46 -0.51
CA LYS A 480 0.03 6.95 0.40
C LYS A 480 0.46 5.90 1.43
N TYR A 481 -0.46 5.06 1.89
CA TYR A 481 -0.29 4.17 3.04
C TYR A 481 -0.48 2.69 2.72
N SER A 482 -0.69 2.32 1.45
CA SER A 482 -0.87 0.93 1.03
C SER A 482 -1.91 0.19 1.88
N THR A 483 -1.56 -0.97 2.45
CA THR A 483 -2.42 -1.81 3.30
C THR A 483 -2.84 -1.12 4.59
N PHE A 484 -2.03 -0.22 5.16
CA PHE A 484 -2.35 0.54 6.38
C PHE A 484 -3.55 1.50 6.19
N ALA A 485 -3.95 1.76 4.95
CA ALA A 485 -5.08 2.63 4.62
C ALA A 485 -6.38 2.27 5.35
N LEU A 486 -6.66 0.99 5.58
CA LEU A 486 -7.90 0.57 6.25
C LEU A 486 -7.92 1.00 7.73
N ARG A 487 -6.83 0.74 8.46
CA ARG A 487 -6.70 1.14 9.88
C ARG A 487 -6.73 2.66 10.03
N LEU A 488 -6.04 3.36 9.14
CA LEU A 488 -6.03 4.83 9.14
C LEU A 488 -7.42 5.40 8.80
N GLY A 489 -8.15 4.80 7.86
CA GLY A 489 -9.52 5.19 7.53
C GLY A 489 -10.48 5.04 8.71
N HIS A 490 -10.39 3.94 9.47
CA HIS A 490 -11.17 3.76 10.69
C HIS A 490 -10.79 4.75 11.80
N LEU A 491 -9.48 5.02 11.98
CA LEU A 491 -9.02 6.01 12.96
C LEU A 491 -9.54 7.41 12.62
N ASP A 492 -9.40 7.83 11.36
CA ASP A 492 -9.89 9.13 10.90
C ASP A 492 -11.42 9.24 11.03
N ALA A 493 -12.17 8.18 10.73
CA ALA A 493 -13.61 8.13 10.94
C ALA A 493 -13.99 8.24 12.43
N GLY A 494 -13.21 7.61 13.33
CA GLY A 494 -13.37 7.77 14.78
C GLY A 494 -13.14 9.22 15.23
N CYS A 495 -12.11 9.89 14.71
CA CYS A 495 -11.89 11.32 14.95
C CYS A 495 -13.05 12.18 14.43
N ALA A 496 -13.57 11.88 13.25
CA ALA A 496 -14.73 12.56 12.68
C ALA A 496 -15.99 12.36 13.54
N LEU A 497 -16.23 11.15 14.05
CA LEU A 497 -17.33 10.87 14.98
C LEU A 497 -17.18 11.59 16.33
N ALA A 498 -15.97 11.66 16.88
CA ALA A 498 -15.71 12.40 18.11
C ALA A 498 -16.01 13.90 17.91
N GLN A 499 -15.61 14.46 16.76
CA GLN A 499 -15.93 15.83 16.37
C GLN A 499 -17.44 16.02 16.19
N LEU A 500 -18.13 15.07 15.54
CA LEU A 500 -19.58 15.06 15.37
C LEU A 500 -20.28 15.11 16.73
N HIS A 501 -19.84 14.28 17.68
CA HIS A 501 -20.40 14.25 19.02
C HIS A 501 -20.22 15.58 19.75
N ALA A 502 -19.02 16.18 19.69
CA ALA A 502 -18.75 17.47 20.30
C ALA A 502 -19.64 18.59 19.71
N VAL A 503 -19.71 18.69 18.38
CA VAL A 503 -20.50 19.73 17.69
C VAL A 503 -22.00 19.53 17.90
N ALA A 504 -22.49 18.28 17.86
CA ALA A 504 -23.88 17.98 18.12
C ALA A 504 -24.28 18.34 19.57
N THR A 505 -23.43 18.00 20.54
CA THR A 505 -23.69 18.27 21.96
C THR A 505 -23.70 19.77 22.25
N ASP A 506 -22.73 20.52 21.71
CA ASP A 506 -22.66 21.98 21.83
C ASP A 506 -23.89 22.66 21.20
N GLY A 507 -24.34 22.15 20.05
CA GLY A 507 -25.58 22.61 19.41
C GLY A 507 -26.87 22.17 20.11
N GLY A 508 -26.80 21.36 21.18
CA GLY A 508 -27.97 20.85 21.90
C GLY A 508 -28.72 19.70 21.21
N ALA A 509 -28.09 19.04 20.24
CA ALA A 509 -28.62 17.87 19.53
C ALA A 509 -28.25 16.56 20.24
N ARG A 510 -29.10 15.54 20.10
CA ARG A 510 -28.82 14.18 20.57
C ARG A 510 -28.21 13.36 19.42
N LEU A 511 -27.13 12.65 19.69
CA LEU A 511 -26.47 11.76 18.75
C LEU A 511 -26.57 10.30 19.22
N THR A 512 -26.87 9.39 18.31
CA THR A 512 -26.63 7.95 18.50
C THR A 512 -25.68 7.46 17.42
N VAL A 513 -24.71 6.66 17.79
CA VAL A 513 -23.78 6.01 16.84
C VAL A 513 -24.15 4.52 16.79
N ASN A 514 -24.29 4.00 15.58
CA ASN A 514 -24.53 2.59 15.35
C ASN A 514 -23.22 1.94 14.89
N ASP A 515 -22.83 0.89 15.60
CA ASP A 515 -21.64 0.07 15.31
C ASP A 515 -21.94 -1.07 14.33
N ARG A 516 -23.19 -1.19 13.88
CA ARG A 516 -23.67 -2.23 12.97
C ARG A 516 -24.63 -1.65 11.94
N TRP A 517 -24.50 -2.15 10.71
CA TRP A 517 -25.37 -1.84 9.58
C TRP A 517 -25.52 -3.07 8.70
N GLN A 518 -26.55 -3.06 7.85
CA GLN A 518 -26.80 -4.14 6.92
C GLN A 518 -25.78 -4.12 5.76
N PRO A 519 -25.41 -5.28 5.20
CA PRO A 519 -24.52 -5.36 4.03
C PRO A 519 -25.04 -4.65 2.77
N THR A 520 -26.33 -4.29 2.74
CA THR A 520 -26.97 -3.55 1.65
C THR A 520 -26.66 -2.05 1.67
N LEU A 521 -26.19 -1.49 2.80
CA LEU A 521 -25.96 -0.05 2.94
C LEU A 521 -24.96 0.53 1.90
N PRO A 522 -23.79 -0.08 1.64
CA PRO A 522 -22.89 0.39 0.59
C PRO A 522 -23.56 0.48 -0.79
N THR A 523 -24.39 -0.51 -1.14
CA THR A 523 -25.14 -0.52 -2.40
C THR A 523 -26.21 0.58 -2.45
N LEU A 524 -26.88 0.86 -1.32
CA LEU A 524 -27.86 1.94 -1.24
C LEU A 524 -27.22 3.32 -1.39
N LEU A 525 -25.97 3.47 -0.94
CA LEU A 525 -25.16 4.68 -1.07
C LEU A 525 -24.44 4.79 -2.42
N GLU A 526 -24.48 3.74 -3.25
CA GLU A 526 -23.75 3.62 -4.52
C GLU A 526 -22.23 3.79 -4.35
N LEU A 527 -21.68 3.25 -3.26
CA LEU A 527 -20.25 3.33 -2.97
C LEU A 527 -19.43 2.59 -4.03
N LYS A 528 -18.28 3.17 -4.38
CA LYS A 528 -17.33 2.63 -5.34
C LYS A 528 -16.33 1.68 -4.70
N GLU A 529 -15.61 0.96 -5.56
CA GLU A 529 -14.45 0.18 -5.14
C GLU A 529 -13.43 1.09 -4.44
N GLY A 530 -13.03 0.70 -3.23
CA GLY A 530 -12.14 1.51 -2.39
C GLY A 530 -12.84 2.58 -1.55
N GLU A 531 -14.17 2.52 -1.42
CA GLU A 531 -14.94 3.24 -0.41
C GLU A 531 -15.59 2.25 0.56
N GLN A 532 -15.68 2.61 1.83
CA GLN A 532 -16.24 1.72 2.84
C GLN A 532 -16.99 2.53 3.91
N VAL A 533 -18.17 2.05 4.30
CA VAL A 533 -18.88 2.59 5.46
C VAL A 533 -18.04 2.32 6.70
N MET A 534 -17.67 3.37 7.43
CA MET A 534 -16.86 3.30 8.64
C MET A 534 -17.69 3.53 9.89
N ALA A 535 -18.74 4.34 9.78
CA ALA A 535 -19.67 4.59 10.88
C ALA A 535 -21.01 5.12 10.38
N VAL A 536 -22.01 4.99 11.24
CA VAL A 536 -23.38 5.46 11.02
C VAL A 536 -23.82 6.20 12.27
N ALA A 537 -24.50 7.34 12.08
CA ALA A 537 -25.03 8.12 13.18
C ALA A 537 -26.45 8.63 12.89
N GLY A 538 -27.30 8.57 13.91
CA GLY A 538 -28.60 9.22 13.95
C GLY A 538 -28.51 10.49 14.80
N LEU A 539 -29.06 11.59 14.29
CA LEU A 539 -29.05 12.89 14.94
C LEU A 539 -30.49 13.39 15.14
N TRP A 540 -30.85 13.69 16.40
CA TRP A 540 -32.06 14.43 16.74
C TRP A 540 -31.65 15.85 17.07
N THR A 541 -32.18 16.77 16.29
CA THR A 541 -31.96 18.20 16.45
C THR A 541 -32.46 18.70 17.81
N PRO A 542 -32.06 19.91 18.24
CA PRO A 542 -32.41 20.43 19.57
C PRO A 542 -33.91 20.53 19.82
N ARG A 543 -34.71 20.64 18.75
CA ARG A 543 -36.17 20.61 18.81
C ARG A 543 -36.70 19.22 19.13
N SER A 544 -36.25 18.20 18.39
CA SER A 544 -36.72 16.82 18.55
C SER A 544 -36.13 16.14 19.79
N ALA A 545 -34.92 16.51 20.19
CA ALA A 545 -34.23 15.98 21.37
C ALA A 545 -34.90 16.35 22.71
N ARG A 546 -35.82 17.34 22.74
CA ARG A 546 -36.60 17.70 23.94
C ARG A 546 -37.92 16.95 24.06
N CYS A 547 -38.37 16.32 22.98
CA CYS A 547 -39.65 15.61 22.90
C CYS A 547 -39.52 14.11 23.21
N HIS A 548 -38.29 13.60 23.26
CA HIS A 548 -37.89 12.25 23.63
C HIS A 548 -36.99 12.31 24.85
#